data_AF-A0A4W4G209-F1
#
_entry.id   AF-A0A4W4G209-F1
#
_cell.length_a   1.000
_cell.length_b   1.000
_cell.length_c   1.000
_cell.angle_alpha   90.00
_cell.angle_beta   90.00
_cell.angle_gamma   90.00
#
_symmetry.space_group_name_H-M   'P 1'
#
loop_
_entity.id
_entity.type
_entity.pdbx_description
1 polymer ?
#
loop_
_entity_poly.entity_id
_entity_poly.type
_entity_poly.pdbx_seq_one_letter_code
_entity_poly.pdbx_strand_id
1 'polypeptide(L)'
;KCEQERDNVTVKHMIGAFIPQCDEEGHYRPLQCHPSTGYCWCVNSTGQKIEGTNTPPGTKTPNCEAPERRKTKCEQERDNVTVKHMIGAFIPQCDEEGHYRPLQCHPSTGYCWCVDCMGREIAGTNTPPGTKTPNCKAAGKKQWH
;
A
#
# COMPACT_ATOMS: atom_id res chain seq x y z
N LYS A 1 -17.77 7.49 -0.54
CA LYS A 1 -18.29 6.25 -1.21
C LYS A 1 -19.02 5.35 -0.21
N CYS A 2 -18.39 4.98 0.92
CA CYS A 2 -19.04 4.20 1.97
C CYS A 2 -20.37 4.81 2.43
N GLU A 3 -20.39 6.11 2.73
CA GLU A 3 -21.60 6.78 3.20
C GLU A 3 -22.74 6.77 2.17
N GLN A 4 -22.42 7.00 0.91
CA GLN A 4 -23.40 6.93 -0.18
C GLN A 4 -23.98 5.52 -0.32
N GLU A 5 -23.17 4.47 -0.16
CA GLU A 5 -23.66 3.09 -0.17
C GLU A 5 -24.52 2.79 1.06
N ARG A 6 -24.12 3.27 2.25
CA ARG A 6 -24.92 3.20 3.48
C ARG A 6 -26.28 3.85 3.30
N ASP A 7 -26.33 5.08 2.79
CA ASP A 7 -27.56 5.85 2.62
C ASP A 7 -28.49 5.21 1.58
N ASN A 8 -27.92 4.65 0.50
CA ASN A 8 -28.70 3.93 -0.50
C ASN A 8 -29.40 2.68 0.08
N VAL A 9 -28.80 2.00 1.06
CA VAL A 9 -29.41 0.83 1.71
C VAL A 9 -30.45 1.25 2.73
N THR A 10 -30.18 2.28 3.53
CA THR A 10 -31.10 2.76 4.57
C THR A 10 -32.36 3.41 3.99
N VAL A 11 -32.22 4.23 2.94
CA VAL A 11 -33.36 4.86 2.25
C VAL A 11 -34.30 3.80 1.65
N LYS A 12 -33.74 2.71 1.10
CA LYS A 12 -34.52 1.62 0.51
C LYS A 12 -35.19 0.69 1.53
N HIS A 13 -35.04 0.95 2.84
CA HIS A 13 -35.67 0.16 3.92
C HIS A 13 -35.49 -1.35 3.75
N MET A 14 -34.32 -1.78 3.29
CA MET A 14 -34.04 -3.21 3.08
C MET A 14 -33.75 -3.89 4.43
N ILE A 15 -34.80 -4.39 5.08
CA ILE A 15 -34.69 -5.10 6.37
C ILE A 15 -33.77 -6.30 6.21
N GLY A 16 -32.75 -6.38 7.07
CA GLY A 16 -31.78 -7.46 7.07
C GLY A 16 -30.69 -7.35 6.00
N ALA A 17 -30.64 -6.26 5.24
CA ALA A 17 -29.51 -5.99 4.33
C ALA A 17 -28.26 -5.57 5.11
N PHE A 18 -27.10 -5.78 4.48
CA PHE A 18 -25.83 -5.30 4.97
C PHE A 18 -25.77 -3.77 4.83
N ILE A 19 -25.50 -3.09 5.94
CA ILE A 19 -25.28 -1.64 5.99
C ILE A 19 -23.79 -1.41 6.25
N PRO A 20 -23.02 -0.86 5.27
CA PRO A 20 -21.61 -0.59 5.46
C PRO A 20 -21.33 0.36 6.63
N GLN A 21 -20.28 0.06 7.39
CA GLN A 21 -19.81 0.91 8.48
C GLN A 21 -18.69 1.82 7.99
N CYS A 22 -18.87 3.12 8.18
CA CYS A 22 -17.93 4.15 7.75
C CYS A 22 -17.27 4.83 8.97
N ASP A 23 -16.06 5.35 8.81
CA ASP A 23 -15.43 6.23 9.81
C ASP A 23 -15.92 7.68 9.70
N GLU A 24 -15.34 8.58 10.48
CA GLU A 24 -15.72 10.00 10.53
C GLU A 24 -15.38 10.76 9.24
N GLU A 25 -14.43 10.26 8.46
CA GLU A 25 -14.03 10.82 7.17
C GLU A 25 -14.84 10.24 5.99
N GLY A 26 -15.74 9.29 6.28
CA GLY A 26 -16.58 8.62 5.28
C GLY A 26 -15.88 7.51 4.50
N HIS A 27 -14.74 7.02 4.98
CA HIS A 27 -14.07 5.82 4.46
C HIS A 27 -14.67 4.55 5.07
N TYR A 28 -14.44 3.41 4.43
CA TYR A 28 -14.82 2.11 4.99
C TYR A 28 -13.98 1.82 6.23
N ARG A 29 -14.64 1.48 7.34
CA ARG A 29 -13.92 0.90 8.49
C ARG A 29 -13.28 -0.43 8.06
N PRO A 30 -12.01 -0.71 8.40
CA PRO A 30 -11.36 -1.95 7.99
C PRO A 30 -12.10 -3.22 8.45
N LEU A 31 -12.70 -3.18 9.63
CA LEU A 31 -13.63 -4.20 10.12
C LEU A 31 -15.06 -3.85 9.73
N GLN A 32 -15.73 -4.77 9.02
CA GLN A 32 -17.15 -4.70 8.74
C GLN A 32 -17.87 -5.85 9.46
N CYS A 33 -19.06 -5.58 9.98
CA CYS A 33 -19.91 -6.57 10.63
C CYS A 33 -21.35 -6.45 10.12
N HIS A 34 -21.99 -7.58 9.87
CA HIS A 34 -23.38 -7.65 9.43
C HIS A 34 -24.31 -7.76 10.64
N PRO A 35 -25.07 -6.72 11.02
CA PRO A 35 -25.78 -6.72 12.31
C PRO A 35 -26.85 -7.80 12.43
N SER A 36 -27.58 -8.11 11.35
CA SER A 36 -28.64 -9.12 11.39
C SER A 36 -28.16 -10.57 11.39
N THR A 37 -26.96 -10.85 10.87
CA THR A 37 -26.42 -12.22 10.80
C THR A 37 -25.33 -12.45 11.83
N GLY A 38 -24.69 -11.40 12.36
CA GLY A 38 -23.60 -11.45 13.33
C GLY A 38 -22.22 -11.79 12.74
N TYR A 39 -22.11 -11.90 11.41
CA TYR A 39 -20.83 -12.17 10.74
C TYR A 39 -19.97 -10.91 10.68
N CYS A 40 -18.65 -11.06 10.75
CA CYS A 40 -17.69 -9.97 10.54
C CYS A 40 -16.61 -10.38 9.53
N TRP A 41 -16.02 -9.41 8.83
CA TRP A 41 -14.92 -9.60 7.88
C TRP A 41 -14.09 -8.32 7.75
N CYS A 42 -12.89 -8.43 7.20
CA CYS A 42 -12.09 -7.27 6.84
C CYS A 42 -12.39 -6.80 5.41
N VAL A 43 -12.25 -5.49 5.17
CA VAL A 43 -12.35 -4.88 3.84
C VAL A 43 -11.12 -4.03 3.52
N ASN A 44 -10.86 -3.85 2.22
CA ASN A 44 -9.87 -2.86 1.75
C ASN A 44 -10.46 -1.43 1.73
N SER A 45 -9.66 -0.43 1.36
CA SER A 45 -10.08 0.98 1.28
C SER A 45 -11.27 1.24 0.33
N THR A 46 -11.54 0.33 -0.60
CA THR A 46 -12.67 0.42 -1.54
C THR A 46 -13.94 -0.26 -1.04
N GLY A 47 -13.90 -0.92 0.12
CA GLY A 47 -15.01 -1.66 0.72
C GLY A 47 -15.11 -3.13 0.29
N GLN A 48 -14.14 -3.65 -0.48
CA GLN A 48 -14.14 -5.05 -0.92
C GLN A 48 -13.68 -5.97 0.21
N LYS A 49 -14.43 -7.05 0.45
CA LYS A 49 -14.10 -8.09 1.42
C LYS A 49 -12.75 -8.74 1.11
N ILE A 50 -11.95 -8.93 2.15
CA ILE A 50 -10.68 -9.67 2.11
C ILE A 50 -10.99 -11.15 2.37
N GLU A 51 -10.66 -12.00 1.41
CA GLU A 51 -10.88 -13.44 1.52
C GLU A 51 -10.15 -14.06 2.73
N GLY A 52 -10.79 -15.03 3.39
CA GLY A 52 -10.26 -15.68 4.59
C GLY A 52 -10.43 -14.92 5.91
N THR A 53 -11.01 -13.72 5.89
CA THR A 53 -11.23 -12.91 7.12
C THR A 53 -12.63 -13.05 7.72
N ASN A 54 -13.52 -13.85 7.11
CA ASN A 54 -14.91 -13.97 7.53
C ASN A 54 -15.06 -14.82 8.80
N THR A 55 -15.56 -14.22 9.88
CA THR A 55 -15.79 -14.89 11.16
C THR A 55 -17.29 -15.05 11.44
N PRO A 56 -17.74 -16.22 11.91
CA PRO A 56 -19.14 -16.45 12.26
C PRO A 56 -19.55 -15.75 13.58
N PRO A 57 -20.85 -15.66 13.86
CA PRO A 57 -21.36 -15.05 15.10
C PRO A 57 -20.82 -15.74 16.34
N GLY A 58 -20.53 -14.97 17.40
CA GLY A 58 -20.03 -15.51 18.67
C GLY A 58 -18.54 -15.91 18.66
N THR A 59 -17.82 -15.64 17.57
CA THR A 59 -16.36 -15.81 17.51
C THR A 59 -15.63 -14.48 17.66
N LYS A 60 -14.32 -14.53 17.92
CA LYS A 60 -13.50 -13.31 17.93
C LYS A 60 -13.52 -12.68 16.53
N THR A 61 -13.68 -11.37 16.49
CA THR A 61 -13.59 -10.60 15.25
C THR A 61 -12.22 -10.79 14.58
N PRO A 62 -12.14 -10.76 13.25
CA PRO A 62 -10.86 -10.83 12.57
C PRO A 62 -10.00 -9.62 12.94
N ASN A 63 -8.68 -9.79 12.99
CA ASN A 63 -7.78 -8.65 13.09
C ASN A 63 -7.74 -7.94 11.73
N CYS A 64 -8.40 -6.79 11.65
CA CYS A 64 -8.45 -5.94 10.47
C CYS A 64 -7.54 -4.72 10.57
N GLU A 65 -6.70 -4.63 11.61
CA GLU A 65 -5.45 -3.88 11.47
C GLU A 65 -4.73 -4.55 10.32
N ALA A 66 -4.69 -3.86 9.18
CA ALA A 66 -4.39 -4.43 7.88
C ALA A 66 -3.36 -5.55 8.02
N PRO A 67 -3.68 -6.82 7.70
CA PRO A 67 -2.60 -7.78 7.51
C PRO A 67 -1.76 -7.15 6.43
N GLU A 68 -0.57 -6.66 6.80
CA GLU A 68 0.30 -5.93 5.89
C GLU A 68 0.28 -6.71 4.58
N ARG A 69 -0.24 -6.11 3.49
CA ARG A 69 -0.04 -6.68 2.16
C ARG A 69 1.42 -7.11 2.16
N ARG A 70 1.68 -8.39 1.85
CA ARG A 70 3.04 -8.95 1.88
C ARG A 70 3.96 -7.90 1.29
N LYS A 71 4.81 -7.31 2.15
CA LYS A 71 5.64 -6.17 1.74
C LYS A 71 6.43 -6.60 0.53
N THR A 72 6.44 -5.74 -0.47
CA THR A 72 7.32 -5.89 -1.62
C THR A 72 8.77 -5.82 -1.18
N LYS A 73 9.69 -6.21 -2.06
CA LYS A 73 11.13 -6.13 -1.77
C LYS A 73 11.57 -4.70 -1.41
N CYS A 74 11.08 -3.69 -2.13
CA CYS A 74 11.42 -2.29 -1.86
C CYS A 74 10.94 -1.85 -0.47
N GLU A 75 9.70 -2.17 -0.10
CA GLU A 75 9.13 -1.83 1.20
C GLU A 75 9.88 -2.53 2.35
N GLN A 76 10.23 -3.81 2.18
CA GLN A 76 11.03 -4.54 3.16
C GLN A 76 12.42 -3.91 3.35
N GLU A 77 13.09 -3.53 2.27
CA GLU A 77 14.40 -2.87 2.33
C GLU A 77 14.30 -1.49 3.01
N ARG A 78 13.29 -0.69 2.65
CA ARG A 78 13.01 0.60 3.28
C ARG A 78 12.86 0.44 4.79
N ASP A 79 11.98 -0.47 5.21
CA ASP A 79 11.66 -0.67 6.62
C ASP A 79 12.87 -1.22 7.39
N ASN A 80 13.65 -2.12 6.79
CA ASN A 80 14.89 -2.64 7.40
C ASN A 80 15.90 -1.53 7.70
N VAL A 81 16.00 -0.51 6.84
CA VAL A 81 16.90 0.63 7.06
C VAL A 81 16.36 1.57 8.14
N THR A 82 15.06 1.87 8.11
CA THR A 82 14.40 2.76 9.08
C THR A 82 14.38 2.16 10.48
N VAL A 83 13.99 0.89 10.63
CA VAL A 83 13.91 0.20 11.93
C VAL A 83 15.28 0.07 12.59
N LYS A 84 16.32 -0.21 11.81
CA LYS A 84 17.69 -0.31 12.31
C LYS A 84 18.34 1.05 12.61
N HIS A 85 17.61 2.16 12.39
CA HIS A 85 18.11 3.53 12.63
C HIS A 85 19.50 3.78 12.03
N MET A 86 19.75 3.24 10.83
CA MET A 86 21.03 3.41 10.16
C MET A 86 21.14 4.82 9.58
N ILE A 87 21.57 5.76 10.41
CA ILE A 87 21.77 7.16 10.04
C ILE A 87 22.75 7.23 8.85
N GLY A 88 22.33 7.92 7.79
CA GLY A 88 23.12 8.09 6.57
C GLY A 88 23.07 6.90 5.61
N ALA A 89 22.36 5.81 5.93
CA ALA A 89 22.12 4.74 4.98
C ALA A 89 21.11 5.17 3.90
N PHE A 90 21.24 4.55 2.73
CA PHE A 90 20.30 4.74 1.64
C PHE A 90 18.94 4.11 1.97
N ILE A 91 17.87 4.90 1.85
CA ILE A 91 16.49 4.43 1.99
C ILE A 91 15.88 4.36 0.57
N PRO A 92 15.54 3.17 0.06
CA PRO A 92 14.96 3.05 -1.27
C PRO A 92 13.59 3.74 -1.36
N GLN A 93 13.34 4.39 -2.48
CA GLN A 93 12.06 5.02 -2.81
C GLN A 93 11.16 4.07 -3.59
N CYS A 94 10.00 3.78 -3.00
CA CYS A 94 8.96 2.93 -3.60
C CYS A 94 7.81 3.78 -4.16
N ASP A 95 7.08 3.26 -5.15
CA ASP A 95 5.80 3.84 -5.60
C ASP A 95 4.62 3.42 -4.70
N GLU A 96 3.41 3.80 -5.09
CA GLU A 96 2.18 3.53 -4.33
C GLU A 96 1.83 2.03 -4.27
N GLU A 97 2.35 1.23 -5.19
CA GLU A 97 2.17 -0.23 -5.22
C GLU A 97 3.31 -0.97 -4.50
N GLY A 98 4.33 -0.24 -4.05
CA GLY A 98 5.52 -0.78 -3.40
C GLY A 98 6.64 -1.18 -4.36
N HIS A 99 6.53 -0.94 -5.67
CA HIS A 99 7.64 -1.22 -6.59
C HIS A 99 8.74 -0.16 -6.47
N TYR A 100 9.97 -0.49 -6.86
CA TYR A 100 11.04 0.51 -6.91
C TYR A 100 10.70 1.60 -7.92
N ARG A 101 10.78 2.87 -7.50
CA ARG A 101 10.75 3.98 -8.44
C ARG A 101 11.96 3.87 -9.38
N PRO A 102 11.81 4.03 -10.70
CA PRO A 102 12.94 3.90 -11.62
C PRO A 102 14.09 4.88 -11.34
N LEU A 103 13.79 6.05 -10.79
CA LEU A 103 14.78 7.01 -10.29
C LEU A 103 14.89 6.86 -8.77
N GLN A 104 16.10 6.62 -8.29
CA GLN A 104 16.46 6.61 -6.88
C GLN A 104 17.38 7.78 -6.58
N CYS A 105 17.23 8.40 -5.41
CA CYS A 105 18.09 9.48 -4.95
C CYS A 105 18.43 9.29 -3.47
N HIS A 106 19.72 9.35 -3.12
CA HIS A 106 20.17 9.24 -1.74
C HIS A 106 19.99 10.58 -1.02
N PRO A 107 19.09 10.70 -0.02
CA PRO A 107 18.76 12.00 0.57
C PRO A 107 19.95 12.66 1.28
N SER A 108 20.75 11.86 1.98
CA SER A 108 21.90 12.37 2.75
C SER A 108 23.11 12.78 1.89
N THR A 109 23.34 12.13 0.75
CA THR A 109 24.51 12.42 -0.09
C THR A 109 24.16 13.27 -1.30
N GLY A 110 22.91 13.26 -1.76
CA GLY A 110 22.42 13.99 -2.93
C GLY A 110 22.67 13.28 -4.28
N TYR A 111 23.22 12.07 -4.27
CA TYR A 111 23.43 11.27 -5.47
C TYR A 111 22.11 10.69 -5.98
N CYS A 112 21.97 10.55 -7.30
CA CYS A 112 20.81 9.90 -7.92
C CYS A 112 21.25 8.89 -8.98
N TRP A 113 20.49 7.81 -9.17
CA TRP A 113 20.74 6.78 -10.18
C TRP A 113 19.44 6.14 -10.65
N CYS A 114 19.48 5.41 -11.76
CA CYS A 114 18.36 4.61 -12.21
C CYS A 114 18.47 3.18 -11.70
N VAL A 115 17.32 2.55 -11.45
CA VAL A 115 17.23 1.13 -11.07
C VAL A 115 16.31 0.34 -11.98
N ASP A 116 16.53 -0.97 -12.06
CA ASP A 116 15.60 -1.91 -12.69
C ASP A 116 14.40 -2.26 -11.77
N CYS A 117 13.48 -3.11 -12.25
CA CYS A 117 12.30 -3.52 -11.48
C CYS A 117 12.62 -4.31 -10.19
N MET A 118 13.85 -4.79 -10.03
CA MET A 118 14.33 -5.48 -8.82
C MET A 118 15.12 -4.57 -7.88
N GLY A 119 15.25 -3.27 -8.21
CA GLY A 119 15.98 -2.27 -7.45
C GLY A 119 17.48 -2.24 -7.70
N ARG A 120 17.98 -2.93 -8.74
CA ARG A 120 19.42 -2.96 -9.05
C ARG A 120 19.81 -1.73 -9.85
N GLU A 121 20.90 -1.07 -9.47
CA GLU A 121 21.43 0.10 -10.17
C GLU A 121 21.78 -0.22 -11.62
N ILE A 122 21.36 0.67 -12.53
CA ILE A 122 21.72 0.63 -13.94
C ILE A 122 23.04 1.36 -14.13
N ALA A 123 24.06 0.64 -14.62
CA ALA A 123 25.40 1.18 -14.80
C ALA A 123 25.43 2.47 -15.64
N GLY A 124 26.23 3.44 -15.21
CA GLY A 124 26.40 4.72 -15.91
C GLY A 124 25.24 5.72 -15.73
N THR A 125 24.31 5.44 -14.82
CA THR A 125 23.21 6.38 -14.51
C THR A 125 23.43 7.18 -13.22
N ASN A 126 24.49 6.88 -12.48
CA ASN A 126 24.82 7.57 -11.24
C ASN A 126 25.27 9.02 -11.50
N THR A 127 24.57 9.98 -10.88
CA THR A 127 24.80 11.42 -11.02
C THR A 127 25.09 12.04 -9.65
N PRO A 128 26.14 12.87 -9.53
CA PRO A 128 26.51 13.51 -8.26
C PRO A 128 25.54 14.64 -7.87
N PRO A 129 25.62 15.13 -6.62
CA PRO A 129 24.76 16.20 -6.12
C PRO A 129 24.89 17.47 -6.96
N GLY A 130 23.78 18.19 -7.15
CA GLY A 130 23.74 19.42 -7.94
C GLY A 130 23.79 19.24 -9.45
N THR A 131 23.82 18.00 -9.94
CA THR A 131 23.70 17.71 -11.38
C THR A 131 22.28 17.31 -11.75
N LYS A 132 21.98 17.35 -13.06
CA LYS A 132 20.68 16.93 -13.58
C LYS A 132 20.51 15.42 -13.36
N THR A 133 19.35 15.02 -12.84
CA THR A 133 19.01 13.61 -12.63
C THR A 133 19.02 12.81 -13.95
N PRO A 134 19.36 11.51 -13.89
CA PRO A 134 19.42 10.66 -15.07
C PRO A 134 18.03 10.41 -15.69
N ASN A 135 17.99 10.19 -17.00
CA ASN A 135 16.75 9.82 -17.69
C ASN A 135 16.49 8.31 -17.61
N CYS A 136 15.72 7.88 -16.61
CA CYS A 136 15.45 6.46 -16.37
C CYS A 136 14.47 5.81 -17.35
N LYS A 137 13.73 6.59 -18.16
CA LYS A 137 12.88 6.04 -19.25
C LYS A 137 13.70 5.50 -20.41
N ALA A 138 14.87 6.07 -20.66
CA ALA A 138 15.80 5.61 -21.70
C ALA A 138 16.74 4.50 -21.21
N ALA A 139 17.07 4.49 -19.92
CA ALA A 139 17.99 3.53 -19.31
C ALA A 139 17.44 2.09 -19.32
N GLY A 140 16.14 1.90 -19.04
CA GLY A 140 15.51 0.57 -19.03
C GLY A 140 15.37 -0.12 -20.39
N LYS A 141 15.62 0.58 -21.50
CA LYS A 141 15.55 0.00 -22.86
C LYS A 141 16.83 -0.70 -23.31
N LYS A 142 17.94 -0.55 -22.58
CA LYS A 142 19.26 -1.08 -22.97
C LYS A 142 19.57 -2.51 -22.50
N GLN A 143 18.60 -3.21 -21.89
CA GLN A 143 18.86 -4.48 -21.18
C GLN A 143 18.00 -5.67 -21.65
N TRP A 144 17.29 -5.55 -22.78
CA TRP A 144 16.50 -6.65 -23.39
C TRP A 144 16.98 -7.02 -24.81
N HIS A 145 18.29 -7.09 -25.03
CA HIS A 145 18.88 -7.70 -26.22
C HIS A 145 19.69 -8.93 -25.83
#